data_AF-A0AA86MWZ5-F1
#
_entry.id   AF-A0AA86MWZ5-F1
#
_cell.length_a   1.000
_cell.length_b   1.000
_cell.length_c   1.000
_cell.angle_alpha   90.00
_cell.angle_beta   90.00
_cell.angle_gamma   90.00
#
_symmetry.space_group_name_H-M   'P 1'
#
loop_
_entity.id
_entity.type
_entity.pdbx_description
1 polymer ?
#
loop_
_entity_poly.entity_id
_entity_poly.type
_entity_poly.pdbx_seq_one_letter_code
_entity_poly.pdbx_strand_id
1 'polypeptide(L)' 'MNPPPVIPRLLSLERLLEKKSHFLLGPRQTGKSFLIAQSFKGSRIYDLLDTSVYLGLSQRP' A
#
# COMPACT_ATOMS: atom_id res chain seq x y z
N MET A 1 6.28 25.98 0.63
CA MET A 1 6.54 25.09 1.78
C MET A 1 7.30 23.87 1.27
N ASN A 2 8.41 23.51 1.90
CA ASN A 2 9.16 22.31 1.50
C ASN A 2 8.42 21.06 2.00
N PRO A 3 8.36 19.97 1.21
CA PRO A 3 7.77 18.73 1.68
C PRO A 3 8.57 18.18 2.87
N PRO A 4 7.91 17.51 3.83
CA PRO A 4 8.60 16.88 4.94
C PRO A 4 9.60 15.82 4.42
N PRO A 5 10.75 15.64 5.09
CA PRO A 5 11.74 14.66 4.68
C PRO A 5 11.16 13.24 4.75
N VAL A 6 11.39 12.47 3.70
CA VAL A 6 10.99 11.05 3.64
C VAL A 6 12.09 10.21 4.28
N ILE A 7 11.74 9.48 5.34
CA ILE A 7 12.67 8.56 6.00
C ILE A 7 12.59 7.19 5.30
N PRO A 8 13.70 6.68 4.74
CA PRO A 8 13.73 5.36 4.10
C PRO A 8 13.34 4.26 5.08
N ARG A 9 12.60 3.25 4.59
CA ARG A 9 12.24 2.06 5.39
C ARG A 9 13.24 0.94 5.09
N LEU A 10 13.61 0.17 6.13
CA LEU A 10 14.42 -1.04 5.97
C LEU A 10 13.68 -2.16 5.22
N LEU A 11 12.35 -2.18 5.31
CA LEU A 11 11.48 -3.13 4.63
C LEU A 11 11.29 -2.74 3.16
N SER A 12 11.81 -3.55 2.23
CA SER A 12 11.47 -3.43 0.80
C SER A 12 10.23 -4.27 0.49
N LEU A 13 9.14 -3.62 0.09
CA LEU A 13 7.91 -4.31 -0.28
C LEU A 13 8.04 -5.00 -1.64
N GLU A 14 8.81 -4.42 -2.56
CA GLU A 14 9.03 -4.92 -3.91
C GLU A 14 9.65 -6.32 -3.88
N ARG A 15 10.74 -6.50 -3.11
CA ARG A 15 11.42 -7.80 -2.97
C ARG A 15 10.55 -8.87 -2.31
N LEU A 16 9.65 -8.48 -1.41
CA LEU A 16 8.75 -9.44 -0.75
C LEU A 16 7.69 -9.97 -1.72
N LEU A 17 7.13 -9.07 -2.54
CA LEU A 17 6.07 -9.42 -3.48
C LEU A 17 6.55 -10.28 -4.66
N GLU A 18 7.84 -10.30 -4.98
CA GLU A 18 8.42 -11.18 -6.02
C GLU A 18 8.11 -12.66 -5.78
N LYS A 19 7.94 -13.08 -4.52
CA LYS A 19 7.77 -14.49 -4.17
C LYS A 19 6.32 -14.90 -3.94
N LYS A 20 5.54 -14.03 -3.29
CA LYS A 20 4.14 -14.30 -2.89
C LYS A 20 3.46 -13.05 -2.34
N SER A 21 2.14 -13.15 -2.15
CA SER A 21 1.34 -12.16 -1.43
C SER A 21 1.65 -12.15 0.07
N HIS A 22 1.62 -10.95 0.68
CA HIS A 22 1.93 -10.73 2.09
C HIS A 22 0.89 -9.82 2.76
N PHE A 23 0.62 -10.05 4.05
CA PHE A 23 -0.10 -9.09 4.89
C PHE A 23 0.88 -8.11 5.53
N LEU A 24 0.68 -6.81 5.31
CA LEU A 24 1.47 -5.76 5.95
C LEU A 24 0.79 -5.30 7.25
N LEU A 25 1.22 -5.87 8.37
CA LEU A 25 0.70 -5.56 9.70
C LEU A 25 1.52 -4.46 10.41
N GLY A 26 0.89 -3.77 11.35
CA GLY A 26 1.56 -2.80 12.24
C GLY A 26 0.58 -1.80 12.86
N PRO A 27 0.97 -1.09 13.94
CA PRO A 27 0.11 -0.14 14.64
C PRO A 27 -0.50 0.93 13.74
N ARG A 28 -1.63 1.53 14.13
CA ARG A 28 -2.24 2.66 13.39
C ARG A 28 -1.24 3.83 13.30
N GLN A 29 -1.38 4.64 12.25
CA GLN A 29 -0.58 5.86 12.01
C GLN A 29 0.95 5.66 11.86
N THR A 30 1.41 4.43 11.60
CA THR A 30 2.84 4.13 11.31
C THR A 30 3.26 4.34 9.85
N GLY A 31 2.41 4.95 9.03
CA GLY A 31 2.72 5.27 7.63
C GLY A 31 2.71 4.07 6.67
N LYS A 32 1.92 3.02 6.95
CA LYS A 32 1.77 1.85 6.06
C LYS A 32 1.28 2.23 4.66
N SER A 33 0.20 3.03 4.56
CA SER A 33 -0.32 3.50 3.27
C SER A 33 0.69 4.39 2.53
N PHE A 34 1.44 5.21 3.27
CA PHE A 34 2.53 6.02 2.71
C PHE A 34 3.64 5.15 2.12
N LEU A 35 4.05 4.08 2.82
CA LEU A 35 5.05 3.13 2.33
C LEU A 35 4.59 2.47 1.03
N ILE A 36 3.35 1.97 0.98
CA ILE A 36 2.78 1.35 -0.24
C ILE A 36 2.81 2.35 -1.42
N ALA A 37 2.35 3.59 -1.19
CA ALA A 37 2.30 4.61 -2.24
C ALA A 37 3.69 5.03 -2.75
N GLN A 38 4.72 5.04 -1.88
CA GLN A 38 6.09 5.34 -2.30
C GLN A 38 6.77 4.17 -3.02
N SER A 39 6.52 2.94 -2.58
CA SER A 39 7.09 1.72 -3.16
C SER A 39 6.51 1.39 -4.54
N PHE A 40 5.20 1.56 -4.73
CA PHE A 40 4.49 1.07 -5.92
C PHE A 40 3.94 2.21 -6.79
N LYS A 41 4.83 3.10 -7.22
CA LYS A 41 4.45 4.21 -8.12
C LYS A 41 3.93 3.65 -9.45
N GLY A 42 2.68 3.95 -9.77
CA GLY A 42 2.02 3.53 -11.01
C GLY A 42 1.31 2.17 -10.94
N SER A 43 1.37 1.47 -9.81
CA SER A 43 0.56 0.26 -9.61
C SER A 43 -0.88 0.62 -9.25
N ARG A 44 -1.83 -0.24 -9.62
CA ARG A 44 -3.22 -0.11 -9.16
C ARG A 44 -3.30 -0.51 -7.69
N ILE A 45 -3.79 0.41 -6.86
CA ILE A 45 -4.04 0.19 -5.44
C ILE A 45 -5.55 0.17 -5.24
N TYR A 46 -6.06 -0.92 -4.66
CA TYR A 46 -7.47 -1.04 -4.30
C TYR A 46 -7.62 -0.84 -2.80
N ASP A 47 -8.30 0.24 -2.40
CA ASP A 47 -8.72 0.40 -1.02
C ASP A 47 -10.02 -0.38 -0.80
N LEU A 48 -9.90 -1.59 -0.23
CA LEU A 48 -11.05 -2.45 0.04
C LEU A 48 -11.90 -1.95 1.22
N LEU A 49 -11.47 -0.90 1.94
CA LEU A 49 -12.29 -0.22 2.93
C LEU A 49 -13.22 0.81 2.27
N ASP A 50 -12.94 1.22 1.03
CA ASP A 50 -13.90 1.94 0.21
C ASP A 50 -14.97 0.95 -0.29
N THR A 51 -16.20 1.16 0.19
CA THR A 51 -17.34 0.29 -0.12
C THR A 51 -17.63 0.23 -1.62
N SER A 52 -17.43 1.33 -2.36
CA SER A 52 -17.68 1.37 -3.80
C SER A 52 -16.67 0.50 -4.57
N VAL A 53 -15.39 0.57 -4.18
CA VAL A 53 -14.31 -0.25 -4.74
C VAL A 53 -14.58 -1.73 -4.44
N TYR A 54 -14.89 -2.05 -3.20
CA TYR A 54 -15.17 -3.42 -2.77
C TYR A 54 -16.35 -4.04 -3.52
N LEU A 55 -17.50 -3.34 -3.59
CA LEU A 55 -18.69 -3.83 -4.30
C LEU A 55 -18.44 -3.97 -5.80
N GLY A 56 -17.72 -3.02 -6.41
CA GLY A 56 -17.36 -3.07 -7.83
C GLY A 56 -16.53 -4.32 -8.17
N LEU A 57 -15.47 -4.58 -7.40
CA LEU A 57 -14.61 -5.76 -7.59
C LEU A 57 -15.33 -7.07 -7.28
N SER A 58 -16.21 -7.09 -6.29
CA SER A 58 -16.96 -8.32 -5.94
C SER A 58 -17.97 -8.73 -7.01
N GLN A 59 -18.58 -7.75 -7.70
CA GLN A 59 -19.55 -8.00 -8.76
C GLN A 59 -18.88 -8.29 -10.12
N ARG A 60 -17.69 -7.72 -10.36
CA ARG A 60 -16.95 -7.80 -11.63
C ARG A 60 -15.45 -7.94 -11.34
N PRO A 61 -14.99 -9.15 -10.99
CA PRO A 61 -13.61 -9.39 -10.60
C PRO A 61 -12.61 -9.20 -11.75
#